data_AF-A0AA43QTN0-F1
#
_entry.id   AF-A0AA43QTN0-F1
#
_cell.length_a   1.000
_cell.length_b   1.000
_cell.length_c   1.000
_cell.angle_alpha   90.00
_cell.angle_beta   90.00
_cell.angle_gamma   90.00
#
_symmetry.space_group_name_H-M   'P 1'
#
loop_
_entity.id
_entity.type
_entity.pdbx_description
1 polymer ?
#
loop_
_entity_poly.entity_id
_entity_poly.type
_entity_poly.pdbx_seq_one_letter_code
_entity_poly.pdbx_strand_id
1 'polypeptide(L)'
;MPGLRCKRDLQRGQFIDTYRGEIITSDEANRRGQDLTEDENNFFFDYDKFRDTGAFETHRDYVCDGRYMGAPTRFINHSCDPNCAIYTVSYNHNDRNIYELAFFAREDISRGTELTFDYYDQDEGLPVSDARADEIEADKGYRPTRCLCGSEDCRRYLFT
;
A
#
# COMPACT_ATOMS: atom_id res chain seq x y z
N MET A 1 7.14 -12.39 -3.87
CA MET A 1 6.80 -12.03 -2.47
C MET A 1 5.98 -13.12 -1.80
N PRO A 2 6.14 -13.35 -0.48
CA PRO A 2 5.17 -14.10 0.30
C PRO A 2 3.81 -13.37 0.32
N GLY A 3 2.71 -14.11 0.41
CA GLY A 3 1.34 -13.56 0.51
C GLY A 3 0.65 -13.92 1.82
N LEU A 4 -0.31 -13.10 2.26
CA LEU A 4 -1.08 -13.32 3.48
C LEU A 4 -2.43 -13.99 3.18
N ARG A 5 -2.79 -15.04 3.94
CA ARG A 5 -4.06 -15.78 3.77
C ARG A 5 -4.83 -15.86 5.09
N CYS A 6 -6.15 -15.77 5.02
CA CYS A 6 -7.00 -15.90 6.20
C CYS A 6 -7.11 -17.36 6.66
N LYS A 7 -7.08 -17.61 7.97
CA LYS A 7 -7.23 -18.97 8.56
C LYS A 7 -8.67 -19.34 8.93
N ARG A 8 -9.59 -18.42 8.74
CA ARG A 8 -11.03 -18.55 9.01
C ARG A 8 -11.80 -17.74 7.98
N ASP A 9 -13.08 -18.05 7.83
CA ASP A 9 -13.97 -17.23 7.01
C ASP A 9 -14.07 -15.83 7.62
N LEU A 10 -14.06 -14.81 6.76
CA LEU A 10 -14.25 -13.41 7.11
C LEU A 10 -15.55 -12.92 6.48
N GLN A 11 -16.31 -12.14 7.24
CA GLN A 11 -17.53 -11.53 6.73
C GLN A 11 -17.24 -10.17 6.10
N ARG A 12 -18.05 -9.78 5.12
CA ARG A 12 -18.02 -8.43 4.55
C ARG A 12 -18.09 -7.37 5.65
N GLY A 13 -17.19 -6.40 5.57
CA GLY A 13 -17.07 -5.31 6.54
C GLY A 13 -16.35 -5.70 7.83
N GLN A 14 -15.87 -6.94 7.97
CA GLN A 14 -15.13 -7.36 9.15
C GLN A 14 -13.73 -6.73 9.17
N PHE A 15 -13.36 -6.16 10.31
CA PHE A 15 -11.98 -5.73 10.58
C PHE A 15 -11.01 -6.91 10.52
N ILE A 16 -9.88 -6.71 9.85
CA ILE A 16 -8.83 -7.70 9.66
C ILE A 16 -7.69 -7.40 10.64
N ASP A 17 -6.94 -6.33 10.38
CA ASP A 17 -5.82 -5.85 11.19
C ASP A 17 -5.40 -4.46 10.65
N THR A 18 -4.34 -3.88 11.21
CA THR A 18 -3.77 -2.58 10.84
C THR A 18 -2.43 -2.75 10.11
N TYR A 19 -2.13 -1.86 9.17
CA TYR A 19 -0.77 -1.69 8.67
C TYR A 19 0.06 -1.01 9.76
N ARG A 20 1.13 -1.64 10.20
CA ARG A 20 2.00 -1.14 11.28
C ARG A 20 3.44 -1.14 10.83
N GLY A 21 4.18 -0.14 11.30
CA GLY A 21 5.60 -0.02 11.12
C GLY A 21 6.19 1.17 11.89
N GLU A 22 7.43 1.50 11.58
CA GLU A 22 8.08 2.71 12.07
C GLU A 22 7.46 3.93 11.38
N ILE A 23 6.99 4.90 12.15
CA ILE A 23 6.57 6.20 11.59
C ILE A 23 7.80 7.08 11.45
N ILE A 24 8.23 7.31 10.21
CA ILE A 24 9.43 8.06 9.85
C ILE A 24 9.08 9.29 9.00
N THR A 25 9.99 10.24 8.89
CA THR A 25 9.84 11.38 7.99
C THR A 25 10.13 10.97 6.55
N SER A 26 9.61 11.72 5.56
CA SER A 26 9.93 11.48 4.15
C SER A 26 11.43 11.54 3.85
N ASP A 27 12.21 12.40 4.54
CA ASP A 27 13.67 12.45 4.39
C ASP A 27 14.33 11.13 4.79
N GLU A 28 13.87 10.52 5.89
CA GLU A 28 14.38 9.23 6.35
C GLU A 28 13.91 8.09 5.44
N ALA A 29 12.67 8.15 4.94
CA ALA A 29 12.16 7.19 3.95
C ALA A 29 12.98 7.24 2.65
N ASN A 30 13.29 8.44 2.14
CA ASN A 30 14.15 8.63 0.98
C ASN A 30 15.55 8.04 1.22
N ARG A 31 16.14 8.31 2.39
CA ARG A 31 17.45 7.73 2.77
C ARG A 31 17.41 6.20 2.81
N ARG A 32 16.40 5.60 3.47
CA ARG A 32 16.23 4.15 3.56
C ARG A 32 15.90 3.51 2.21
N GLY A 33 15.20 4.23 1.33
CA GLY A 33 14.86 3.79 -0.02
C GLY A 33 16.09 3.68 -0.93
N GLN A 34 17.08 4.56 -0.76
CA GLN A 34 18.37 4.45 -1.46
C GLN A 34 19.19 3.24 -1.03
N ASP A 35 18.95 2.72 0.18
CA ASP A 35 19.62 1.53 0.72
C ASP A 35 18.93 0.22 0.30
N LEU A 36 17.80 0.27 -0.44
CA LEU A 36 17.11 -0.93 -0.94
C LEU A 36 17.86 -1.52 -2.14
N THR A 37 18.06 -2.83 -2.13
CA THR A 37 18.51 -3.56 -3.33
C THR A 37 17.34 -3.92 -4.25
N GLU A 38 17.62 -4.24 -5.51
CA GLU A 38 16.60 -4.65 -6.50
C GLU A 38 15.75 -5.86 -6.04
N ASP A 39 16.30 -6.70 -5.16
CA ASP A 39 15.63 -7.90 -4.64
C ASP A 39 14.81 -7.64 -3.36
N GLU A 40 14.92 -6.45 -2.77
CA GLU A 40 14.22 -6.10 -1.53
C GLU A 40 12.87 -5.44 -1.81
N ASN A 41 11.85 -5.86 -1.07
CA ASN A 41 10.52 -5.28 -1.20
C ASN A 41 10.44 -3.96 -0.44
N ASN A 42 9.82 -2.97 -1.08
CA ASN A 42 9.44 -1.72 -0.44
C ASN A 42 8.20 -1.93 0.46
N PHE A 43 8.30 -1.55 1.73
CA PHE A 43 7.23 -1.62 2.72
C PHE A 43 6.82 -0.23 3.24
N PHE A 44 7.06 0.80 2.43
CA PHE A 44 6.61 2.15 2.73
C PHE A 44 5.12 2.32 2.44
N PHE A 45 4.46 3.04 3.33
CA PHE A 45 3.09 3.49 3.14
C PHE A 45 3.02 4.98 3.50
N ASP A 46 2.72 5.82 2.52
CA ASP A 46 2.67 7.27 2.69
C ASP A 46 1.46 7.68 3.53
N TYR A 47 1.68 8.59 4.49
CA TYR A 47 0.60 9.17 5.29
C TYR A 47 0.12 10.49 4.67
N ASP A 48 -0.35 10.43 3.44
CA ASP A 48 -0.67 11.59 2.60
C ASP A 48 -2.16 11.96 2.57
N LYS A 49 -3.04 11.22 3.28
CA LYS A 49 -4.50 11.33 3.13
C LYS A 49 -5.05 12.75 3.32
N PHE A 50 -4.40 13.54 4.18
CA PHE A 50 -4.83 14.89 4.49
C PHE A 50 -3.94 15.99 3.87
N ARG A 51 -2.95 15.63 3.06
CA ARG A 51 -1.95 16.56 2.51
C ARG A 51 -2.57 17.70 1.72
N ASP A 52 -3.54 17.39 0.86
CA ASP A 52 -4.13 18.37 -0.08
C ASP A 52 -5.44 18.99 0.44
N THR A 53 -5.86 18.65 1.67
CA THR A 53 -7.10 19.18 2.26
C THR A 53 -6.97 20.61 2.77
N GLY A 54 -5.73 21.16 2.80
CA GLY A 54 -5.44 22.45 3.43
C GLY A 54 -5.73 22.46 4.94
N ALA A 55 -5.95 21.29 5.55
CA ALA A 55 -6.33 21.18 6.96
C ALA A 55 -5.20 21.58 7.93
N PHE A 56 -3.96 21.76 7.45
CA PHE A 56 -2.78 22.00 8.28
C PHE A 56 -1.85 23.07 7.69
N GLU A 57 -1.29 23.92 8.56
CA GLU A 57 -0.33 24.98 8.20
C GLU A 57 1.09 24.46 7.94
N THR A 58 1.43 23.28 8.45
CA THR A 58 2.70 22.60 8.21
C THR A 58 2.44 21.25 7.56
N HIS A 59 2.84 21.09 6.30
CA HIS A 59 2.90 19.79 5.64
C HIS A 59 4.01 18.97 6.31
N ARG A 60 3.62 18.03 7.18
CA ARG A 60 4.54 16.99 7.67
C ARG A 60 4.19 15.72 6.94
N ASP A 61 5.04 15.35 6.01
CA ASP A 61 4.93 14.10 5.28
C ASP A 61 5.58 13.00 6.12
N TYR A 62 4.73 12.08 6.60
CA TYR A 62 5.14 10.89 7.32
C TYR A 62 5.00 9.67 6.42
N VAL A 63 5.84 8.68 6.67
CA VAL A 63 5.81 7.38 6.00
C VAL A 63 5.81 6.31 7.08
N CYS A 64 4.96 5.30 6.92
CA CYS A 64 5.02 4.09 7.72
C CYS A 64 5.94 3.08 7.03
N ASP A 65 7.08 2.77 7.65
CA ASP A 65 8.04 1.77 7.17
C ASP A 65 7.84 0.43 7.89
N GLY A 66 7.32 -0.56 7.17
CA GLY A 66 7.09 -1.92 7.65
C GLY A 66 8.30 -2.87 7.58
N ARG A 67 9.48 -2.41 7.14
CA ARG A 67 10.64 -3.27 6.81
C ARG A 67 11.21 -4.01 8.03
N TYR A 68 11.53 -3.28 9.10
CA TYR A 68 12.19 -3.86 10.29
C TYR A 68 11.21 -4.17 11.42
N MET A 69 10.13 -3.39 11.53
CA MET A 69 9.05 -3.60 12.48
C MET A 69 7.73 -3.50 11.74
N GLY A 70 6.83 -4.47 11.93
CA GLY A 70 5.51 -4.38 11.32
C GLY A 70 4.61 -5.57 11.58
N ALA A 71 3.32 -5.37 11.29
CA ALA A 71 2.29 -6.40 11.40
C ALA A 71 2.33 -7.37 10.20
N PRO A 72 1.65 -8.55 10.27
CA PRO A 72 1.54 -9.46 9.14
C PRO A 72 0.93 -8.83 7.88
N THR A 73 0.17 -7.75 8.05
CA THR A 73 -0.46 -6.95 6.99
C THR A 73 0.51 -6.39 5.95
N ARG A 74 1.81 -6.27 6.27
CA ARG A 74 2.84 -5.91 5.28
C ARG A 74 2.99 -6.93 4.14
N PHE A 75 2.44 -8.14 4.30
CA PHE A 75 2.46 -9.21 3.30
C PHE A 75 1.14 -9.35 2.53
N ILE A 76 0.20 -8.43 2.68
CA ILE A 76 -1.01 -8.39 1.85
C ILE A 76 -0.58 -7.87 0.48
N ASN A 77 -0.76 -8.67 -0.57
CA ASN A 77 -0.32 -8.32 -1.91
C ASN A 77 -1.31 -7.40 -2.62
N HIS A 78 -0.85 -6.82 -3.73
CA HIS A 78 -1.70 -6.06 -4.64
C HIS A 78 -2.72 -6.94 -5.38
N SER A 79 -3.93 -6.43 -5.57
CA SER A 79 -4.83 -6.87 -6.65
C SER A 79 -5.55 -5.68 -7.29
N CYS A 80 -5.73 -5.73 -8.61
CA CYS A 80 -6.59 -4.78 -9.33
C CYS A 80 -8.09 -5.01 -9.05
N ASP A 81 -8.44 -6.22 -8.60
CA ASP A 81 -9.75 -6.54 -8.04
C ASP A 81 -9.55 -7.15 -6.64
N PRO A 82 -9.39 -6.31 -5.59
CA PRO A 82 -9.00 -6.78 -4.27
C PRO A 82 -10.18 -7.18 -3.39
N ASN A 83 -9.94 -8.09 -2.44
CA ASN A 83 -10.95 -8.47 -1.45
C ASN A 83 -10.86 -7.71 -0.12
N CYS A 84 -9.80 -6.90 0.08
CA CYS A 84 -9.64 -6.02 1.24
C CYS A 84 -9.67 -4.54 0.83
N ALA A 85 -10.14 -3.69 1.73
CA ALA A 85 -10.07 -2.24 1.64
C ALA A 85 -9.32 -1.69 2.85
N ILE A 86 -8.62 -0.58 2.64
CA ILE A 86 -7.89 0.16 3.67
C ILE A 86 -8.64 1.44 4.01
N TYR A 87 -8.73 1.75 5.30
CA TYR A 87 -9.36 2.96 5.81
C TYR A 87 -8.42 3.67 6.76
N THR A 88 -8.36 5.00 6.66
CA THR A 88 -7.65 5.84 7.61
C THR A 88 -8.50 6.00 8.87
N VAL A 89 -7.92 5.65 10.02
CA VAL A 89 -8.58 5.71 11.33
C VAL A 89 -7.73 6.57 12.25
N SER A 90 -8.26 7.71 12.67
CA SER A 90 -7.58 8.60 13.61
C SER A 90 -8.25 8.53 14.98
N TYR A 91 -7.50 8.08 15.98
CA TYR A 91 -7.88 8.17 17.40
C TYR A 91 -7.25 9.39 18.08
N ASN A 92 -6.21 9.96 17.48
CA ASN A 92 -5.41 11.03 18.07
C ASN A 92 -5.92 12.41 17.61
N HIS A 93 -6.56 13.14 18.51
CA HIS A 93 -7.01 14.51 18.22
C HIS A 93 -5.86 15.53 18.20
N ASN A 94 -4.70 15.20 18.78
CA ASN A 94 -3.58 16.13 18.95
C ASN A 94 -2.65 16.16 17.73
N ASP A 95 -2.49 15.03 17.03
CA ASP A 95 -1.77 14.99 15.75
C ASP A 95 -2.57 14.14 14.76
N ARG A 96 -3.21 14.83 13.83
CA ARG A 96 -4.06 14.23 12.80
C ARG A 96 -3.26 13.74 11.59
N ASN A 97 -1.97 14.06 11.50
CA ASN A 97 -1.07 13.55 10.46
C ASN A 97 -0.58 12.12 10.79
N ILE A 98 -0.83 11.66 12.02
CA ILE A 98 -0.56 10.28 12.43
C ILE A 98 -1.90 9.57 12.63
N TYR A 99 -2.19 8.64 11.73
CA TYR A 99 -3.41 7.83 11.76
C TYR A 99 -3.07 6.35 11.56
N GLU A 100 -3.98 5.48 11.94
CA GLU A 100 -3.88 4.05 11.65
C GLU A 100 -4.45 3.74 10.26
N LEU A 101 -3.84 2.77 9.60
CA LEU A 101 -4.29 2.21 8.35
C LEU A 101 -4.96 0.87 8.61
N ALA A 102 -6.29 0.83 8.64
CA ALA A 102 -7.05 -0.34 9.04
C ALA A 102 -7.60 -1.10 7.83
N PHE A 103 -7.35 -2.40 7.77
CA PHE A 103 -7.89 -3.29 6.74
C PHE A 103 -9.23 -3.88 7.14
N PHE A 104 -10.16 -3.89 6.19
CA PHE A 104 -11.48 -4.50 6.30
C PHE A 104 -11.77 -5.36 5.07
N ALA A 105 -12.54 -6.43 5.27
CA ALA A 105 -13.01 -7.26 4.17
C ALA A 105 -14.06 -6.51 3.32
N ARG A 106 -13.88 -6.44 2.01
CA ARG A 106 -14.83 -5.79 1.07
C ARG A 106 -16.03 -6.68 0.73
N GLU A 107 -15.85 -7.98 0.94
CA GLU A 107 -16.77 -9.06 0.63
C GLU A 107 -16.61 -10.20 1.66
N ASP A 108 -17.42 -11.25 1.55
CA ASP A 108 -17.21 -12.46 2.34
C ASP A 108 -15.98 -13.21 1.78
N ILE A 109 -15.00 -13.51 2.63
CA ILE A 109 -13.74 -14.14 2.24
C ILE A 109 -13.63 -15.51 2.89
N SER A 110 -13.65 -16.56 2.08
CA SER A 110 -13.47 -17.94 2.54
C SER A 110 -12.08 -18.17 3.14
N ARG A 111 -12.00 -19.04 4.15
CA ARG A 111 -10.74 -19.52 4.73
C ARG A 111 -9.77 -20.00 3.64
N GLY A 112 -8.51 -19.60 3.76
CA GLY A 112 -7.41 -20.00 2.88
C GLY A 112 -7.25 -19.08 1.65
N THR A 113 -8.21 -18.19 1.42
CA THR A 113 -8.12 -17.15 0.39
C THR A 113 -7.04 -16.14 0.75
N GLU A 114 -6.29 -15.73 -0.27
CA GLU A 114 -5.28 -14.68 -0.17
C GLU A 114 -5.94 -13.33 0.03
N LEU A 115 -5.45 -12.58 1.00
CA LEU A 115 -5.87 -11.22 1.26
C LEU A 115 -5.11 -10.31 0.31
N THR A 116 -5.84 -9.46 -0.41
CA THR A 116 -5.27 -8.50 -1.37
C THR A 116 -5.93 -7.14 -1.22
N PHE A 117 -5.17 -6.06 -1.47
CA PHE A 117 -5.69 -4.70 -1.49
C PHE A 117 -5.17 -3.95 -2.73
N ASP A 118 -5.79 -2.82 -3.06
CA ASP A 118 -5.27 -1.96 -4.11
C ASP A 118 -4.11 -1.12 -3.55
N TYR A 119 -2.95 -1.17 -4.20
CA TYR A 119 -1.79 -0.36 -3.80
C TYR A 119 -1.93 1.10 -4.23
N TYR A 120 -2.86 1.39 -5.15
CA TYR A 120 -3.15 2.73 -5.61
C TYR A 120 -4.36 3.29 -4.86
N ASP A 121 -4.37 4.59 -4.61
CA ASP A 121 -5.62 5.28 -4.29
C ASP A 121 -6.52 5.29 -5.54
N GLN A 122 -7.83 5.46 -5.34
CA GLN A 122 -8.87 5.22 -6.35
C GLN A 122 -8.73 6.10 -7.61
N ASP A 123 -7.91 7.15 -7.56
CA ASP A 123 -7.74 8.13 -8.65
C ASP A 123 -6.50 7.88 -9.54
N GLU A 124 -5.57 6.98 -9.17
CA GLU A 124 -4.26 6.82 -9.85
C GLU A 124 -4.15 5.53 -10.71
N GLY A 125 -5.21 4.75 -10.78
CA GLY A 125 -5.22 3.38 -11.30
C GLY A 125 -5.40 3.19 -12.80
N LEU A 126 -4.75 3.96 -13.68
CA LEU A 126 -4.91 3.70 -15.12
C LEU A 126 -4.05 2.51 -15.60
N PRO A 127 -4.56 1.68 -16.54
CA PRO A 127 -3.75 0.61 -17.14
C PRO A 127 -2.50 1.17 -17.82
N VAL A 128 -1.35 0.58 -17.52
CA VAL A 128 -0.06 0.98 -18.10
C VAL A 128 0.33 -0.02 -19.20
N SER A 129 0.59 0.47 -20.40
CA SER A 129 1.07 -0.36 -21.51
C SER A 129 2.56 -0.69 -21.35
N ASP A 130 3.03 -1.75 -22.02
CA ASP A 130 4.47 -2.08 -22.03
C ASP A 130 5.31 -0.92 -22.60
N ALA A 131 4.82 -0.25 -23.65
CA ALA A 131 5.46 0.93 -24.22
C ALA A 131 5.58 2.08 -23.20
N ARG A 132 4.53 2.31 -22.39
CA ARG A 132 4.58 3.32 -21.34
C ARG A 132 5.57 2.94 -20.24
N ALA A 133 5.66 1.65 -19.88
CA ALA A 133 6.66 1.18 -18.92
C ALA A 133 8.10 1.38 -19.45
N ASP A 134 8.34 1.13 -20.75
CA ASP A 134 9.63 1.38 -21.40
C ASP A 134 9.99 2.89 -21.42
N GLU A 135 9.01 3.76 -21.67
CA GLU A 135 9.20 5.22 -21.57
C GLU A 135 9.60 5.66 -20.15
N ILE A 136 8.96 5.10 -19.12
CA ILE A 136 9.27 5.40 -17.72
C ILE A 136 10.69 4.93 -17.38
N GLU A 137 11.09 3.75 -17.85
CA GLU A 137 12.45 3.24 -17.66
C GLU A 137 13.49 4.14 -18.32
N ALA A 138 13.22 4.63 -19.53
CA ALA A 138 14.12 5.55 -20.25
C ALA A 138 14.22 6.94 -19.58
N ASP A 139 13.13 7.45 -19.02
CA ASP A 139 13.06 8.79 -18.39
C ASP A 139 13.57 8.78 -16.94
N LYS A 140 13.12 7.80 -16.14
CA LYS A 140 13.35 7.73 -14.69
C LYS A 140 14.43 6.72 -14.27
N GLY A 141 14.94 5.91 -15.21
CA GLY A 141 15.98 4.92 -14.93
C GLY A 141 15.52 3.70 -14.14
N TYR A 142 14.21 3.51 -13.95
CA TYR A 142 13.65 2.30 -13.33
C TYR A 142 12.42 1.82 -14.10
N ARG A 143 12.26 0.50 -14.19
CA ARG A 143 11.08 -0.12 -14.81
C ARG A 143 10.03 -0.42 -13.75
N PRO A 144 8.75 -0.02 -13.93
CA PRO A 144 7.68 -0.43 -13.03
C PRO A 144 7.56 -1.96 -12.93
N THR A 145 7.15 -2.44 -11.76
CA THR A 145 7.05 -3.88 -11.51
C THR A 145 5.81 -4.45 -12.20
N ARG A 146 5.92 -5.58 -12.88
CA ARG A 146 4.75 -6.19 -13.54
C ARG A 146 3.74 -6.74 -12.52
N CYS A 147 2.47 -6.38 -12.67
CA CYS A 147 1.37 -6.87 -11.85
C CYS A 147 0.98 -8.30 -12.27
N LEU A 148 0.90 -9.20 -11.29
CA LEU A 148 0.55 -10.61 -11.47
C LEU A 148 -0.71 -11.01 -10.69
N CYS A 149 -1.63 -10.07 -10.45
CA CYS A 149 -2.82 -10.31 -9.62
C CYS A 149 -3.84 -11.28 -10.21
N GLY A 150 -3.80 -11.53 -11.53
CA GLY A 150 -4.70 -12.46 -12.21
C GLY A 150 -6.13 -11.94 -12.46
N SER A 151 -6.45 -10.69 -12.08
CA SER A 151 -7.73 -10.05 -12.41
C SER A 151 -7.90 -9.84 -13.92
N GLU A 152 -9.15 -9.93 -14.41
CA GLU A 152 -9.49 -9.67 -15.81
C GLU A 152 -9.20 -8.21 -16.20
N ASP A 153 -9.44 -7.27 -15.27
CA ASP A 153 -9.23 -5.82 -15.44
C ASP A 153 -7.86 -5.36 -14.90
N CYS A 154 -6.84 -6.22 -15.01
CA CYS A 154 -5.50 -5.92 -14.50
C CYS A 154 -4.84 -4.70 -15.17
N ARG A 155 -4.33 -3.77 -14.35
CA ARG A 155 -3.59 -2.55 -14.76
C ARG A 155 -2.16 -2.80 -15.26
N ARG A 156 -1.73 -4.06 -15.26
CA ARG A 156 -0.45 -4.59 -15.78
C ARG A 156 0.82 -4.22 -15.02
N TYR A 157 0.89 -3.04 -14.40
CA TYR A 157 2.10 -2.59 -13.69
C TYR A 157 1.80 -2.00 -12.31
N LEU A 158 2.80 -2.12 -11.43
CA LEU A 158 2.88 -1.61 -10.07
C LEU A 158 3.96 -0.53 -10.01
N PHE A 159 3.61 0.62 -9.44
CA PHE A 159 4.57 1.68 -9.08
C PHE A 159 4.86 1.54 -7.58
N THR A 160 5.89 0.76 -7.26
CA THR A 160 6.33 0.42 -5.89
C THR A 160 7.82 0.61 -5.76
#